data_AF-A0A2G5V7A5-F1
#
_entry.id   AF-A0A2G5V7A5-F1
#
_cell.length_a   1.000
_cell.length_b   1.000
_cell.length_c   1.000
_cell.angle_alpha   90.00
_cell.angle_beta   90.00
_cell.angle_gamma   90.00
#
_symmetry.space_group_name_H-M   'P 1'
#
loop_
_entity.id
_entity.type
_entity.pdbx_description
1 polymer ?
#
loop_
_entity_poly.entity_id
_entity_poly.type
_entity_poly.pdbx_seq_one_letter_code
_entity_poly.pdbx_strand_id
1 'polypeptide(L)'
;MESMASSYLLLADIFYVRLFMYIPPLCPIIMPIFFNPSFIPKLVYATMNHCRFAKSIAQIFLVLNRMSCVLVPTDYESLWRKLIPIVRFLTAFLPFCGTWNIWISRIYVFPVGGGFAMDYIKNVEWAALSLFQSIFVLTALFFTIVCTSITLYKLIFLPDRMISAEKSLCFTSIFISCCFLIVGATQVAFVTCSVCRSFEYLYFMYMLSYYTFDAFNVG
;
A
#
# COMPACT_ATOMS: atom_id res chain seq x y z
N MET A 1 -8.61 -4.87 -12.45
CA MET A 1 -8.21 -3.61 -11.78
C MET A 1 -7.08 -3.85 -10.81
N GLU A 2 -7.19 -4.77 -9.85
CA GLU A 2 -6.05 -5.16 -9.00
C GLU A 2 -4.85 -5.63 -9.83
N SER A 3 -5.05 -6.50 -10.82
CA SER A 3 -3.96 -6.91 -11.71
C SER A 3 -3.31 -5.72 -12.48
N MET A 4 -4.09 -4.70 -12.88
CA MET A 4 -3.56 -3.53 -13.61
C MET A 4 -2.91 -2.48 -12.69
N ALA A 5 -3.47 -2.28 -11.49
CA ALA A 5 -2.91 -1.39 -10.48
C ALA A 5 -1.67 -2.00 -9.82
N SER A 6 -1.68 -3.31 -9.56
CA SER A 6 -0.53 -4.06 -9.06
C SER A 6 0.56 -4.20 -10.13
N SER A 7 0.22 -4.42 -11.40
CA SER A 7 1.24 -4.41 -12.46
C SER A 7 1.82 -3.01 -12.69
N TYR A 8 1.01 -1.95 -12.65
CA TYR A 8 1.51 -0.57 -12.71
C TYR A 8 2.38 -0.22 -11.50
N LEU A 9 1.99 -0.62 -10.29
CA LEU A 9 2.79 -0.43 -9.08
C LEU A 9 4.09 -1.21 -9.12
N LEU A 10 4.09 -2.47 -9.56
CA LEU A 10 5.30 -3.27 -9.75
C LEU A 10 6.23 -2.61 -10.77
N LEU A 11 5.70 -2.15 -11.91
CA LEU A 11 6.49 -1.49 -12.93
C LEU A 11 7.03 -0.13 -12.43
N ALA A 12 6.22 0.67 -11.74
CA ALA A 12 6.65 1.96 -11.18
C ALA A 12 7.67 1.78 -10.05
N ASP A 13 7.54 0.75 -9.22
CA ASP A 13 8.49 0.45 -8.15
C ASP A 13 9.82 -0.08 -8.72
N ILE A 14 9.78 -1.01 -9.68
CA ILE A 14 10.97 -1.56 -10.34
C ILE A 14 11.72 -0.50 -11.14
N PHE A 15 11.02 0.24 -12.00
CA PHE A 15 11.66 1.16 -12.96
C PHE A 15 11.95 2.55 -12.40
N TYR A 16 11.30 2.96 -11.30
CA TYR A 16 11.51 4.28 -10.71
C TYR A 16 12.17 4.19 -9.35
N VAL A 17 11.53 3.56 -8.36
CA VAL A 17 12.10 3.49 -7.01
C VAL A 17 13.40 2.71 -7.01
N ARG A 18 13.41 1.49 -7.55
CA ARG A 18 14.57 0.61 -7.43
C ARG A 18 15.70 0.99 -8.37
N LEU A 19 15.39 1.41 -9.59
CA LEU A 19 16.37 1.94 -10.54
C LEU A 19 17.14 3.13 -9.95
N PHE A 20 16.45 4.04 -9.25
CA PHE A 20 17.05 5.25 -8.69
C PHE A 20 17.57 5.09 -7.24
N MET A 21 17.11 4.09 -6.50
CA MET A 21 17.56 3.79 -5.14
C MET A 21 18.74 2.81 -5.08
N TYR A 22 18.87 1.89 -6.05
CA TYR A 22 19.89 0.81 -6.03
C TYR A 22 20.92 0.87 -7.17
N ILE A 23 20.88 1.88 -8.05
CA ILE A 23 21.93 2.12 -9.05
C ILE A 23 22.69 3.41 -8.70
N PRO A 24 23.69 3.35 -7.81
CA PRO A 24 24.53 4.49 -7.42
C PRO A 24 25.14 5.29 -8.56
N PRO A 25 25.61 4.69 -9.68
CA PRO A 25 26.24 5.47 -10.75
C PRO A 25 25.28 6.35 -11.58
N LEU A 26 23.95 6.13 -11.50
CA LEU A 26 22.95 7.01 -12.15
C LEU A 26 22.63 8.26 -11.30
N CYS A 27 22.98 8.24 -10.02
CA CYS A 27 22.69 9.30 -9.06
C CYS A 27 23.28 10.67 -9.46
N PRO A 28 24.59 10.83 -9.78
CA PRO A 28 25.14 12.15 -10.13
C PRO A 28 24.64 12.71 -11.47
N ILE A 29 24.14 11.87 -12.40
CA ILE A 29 23.65 12.30 -13.72
C ILE A 29 22.21 12.81 -13.62
N ILE A 30 21.39 12.17 -12.79
CA ILE A 30 19.94 12.40 -12.77
C ILE A 30 19.51 13.31 -11.59
N MET A 31 20.27 13.32 -10.49
CA MET A 31 20.03 14.19 -9.34
C MET A 31 19.90 15.69 -9.71
N PRO A 32 20.68 16.27 -10.65
CA PRO A 32 20.53 17.68 -11.05
C PRO A 32 19.18 18.01 -11.71
N ILE A 33 18.55 17.04 -12.37
CA ILE A 33 17.23 17.18 -13.04
C ILE A 33 16.10 17.24 -12.00
N PHE A 34 16.32 16.63 -10.84
CA PHE A 34 15.37 16.57 -9.73
C PHE A 34 15.52 17.71 -8.70
N PHE A 35 16.65 18.44 -8.70
CA PHE A 35 16.88 19.58 -7.80
C PHE A 35 16.14 20.86 -8.24
N ASN A 36 15.91 21.02 -9.54
CA ASN A 36 14.98 22.03 -10.03
C ASN A 36 13.54 21.54 -9.85
N PRO A 37 12.59 22.40 -9.42
CA PRO A 37 11.19 22.02 -9.26
C PRO A 37 10.62 21.58 -10.62
N SER A 38 10.70 20.29 -10.90
CA SER A 38 10.21 19.67 -12.12
C SER A 38 8.89 18.97 -11.83
N PHE A 39 7.97 19.01 -12.80
CA PHE A 39 6.65 18.40 -12.66
C PHE A 39 6.72 16.86 -12.54
N ILE A 40 7.76 16.25 -13.10
CA ILE A 40 7.96 14.80 -13.20
C ILE A 40 8.11 14.11 -11.83
N PRO A 41 9.07 14.45 -10.95
CA PRO A 41 9.18 13.84 -9.61
C PRO A 41 7.91 14.02 -8.79
N LYS A 42 7.24 15.16 -8.96
CA LYS A 42 5.99 15.43 -8.26
C LYS A 42 4.89 14.49 -8.68
N LEU A 43 4.72 14.32 -9.99
CA LEU A 43 3.77 13.38 -10.54
C LEU A 43 4.07 11.96 -10.07
N VAL A 44 5.33 11.53 -10.15
CA VAL A 44 5.70 10.16 -9.77
C VAL A 44 5.52 9.90 -8.28
N TYR A 45 6.02 10.77 -7.41
CA TYR A 45 5.84 10.59 -5.96
C TYR A 45 4.36 10.61 -5.55
N ALA A 46 3.56 11.50 -6.15
CA ALA A 46 2.13 11.57 -5.88
C ALA A 46 1.38 10.33 -6.37
N THR A 47 1.63 9.87 -7.61
CA THR A 47 0.96 8.68 -8.17
C THR A 47 1.36 7.40 -7.45
N MET A 48 2.64 7.25 -7.09
CA MET A 48 3.09 6.09 -6.33
C MET A 48 2.39 5.97 -4.98
N ASN A 49 2.32 7.07 -4.22
CA ASN A 49 1.61 7.06 -2.94
C ASN A 49 0.10 6.88 -3.15
N HIS A 50 -0.49 7.47 -4.19
CA HIS A 50 -1.90 7.25 -4.55
C HIS A 50 -2.21 5.77 -4.77
N CYS A 51 -1.35 5.10 -5.51
CA CYS A 51 -1.46 3.68 -5.79
C CYS A 51 -1.30 2.81 -4.53
N ARG A 52 -0.47 3.20 -3.55
CA ARG A 52 -0.38 2.53 -2.24
C ARG A 52 -1.69 2.60 -1.46
N PHE A 53 -2.28 3.78 -1.38
CA PHE A 53 -3.61 3.97 -0.77
C PHE A 53 -4.69 3.17 -1.49
N ALA A 54 -4.70 3.21 -2.83
CA ALA A 54 -5.63 2.44 -3.65
C ALA A 54 -5.55 0.94 -3.36
N LYS A 55 -4.34 0.42 -3.14
CA LYS A 55 -4.12 -0.98 -2.75
C LYS A 55 -4.74 -1.34 -1.39
N SER A 56 -4.55 -0.51 -0.37
CA SER A 56 -5.18 -0.74 0.94
C SER A 56 -6.71 -0.78 0.83
N ILE A 57 -7.29 0.06 -0.02
CA ILE A 57 -8.73 0.08 -0.28
C ILE A 57 -9.17 -1.15 -1.07
N ALA A 58 -8.45 -1.52 -2.12
CA ALA A 58 -8.72 -2.71 -2.93
C ALA A 58 -8.70 -3.97 -2.06
N GLN A 59 -7.72 -4.08 -1.15
CA GLN A 59 -7.63 -5.19 -0.20
C GLN A 59 -8.90 -5.35 0.64
N ILE A 60 -9.46 -4.26 1.18
CA ILE A 60 -10.70 -4.28 1.95
C ILE A 60 -11.83 -4.90 1.13
N PHE A 61 -12.00 -4.44 -0.10
CA PHE A 61 -13.05 -4.96 -0.97
C PHE A 61 -12.80 -6.40 -1.42
N LEU A 62 -11.54 -6.82 -1.60
CA LEU A 62 -11.20 -8.20 -1.92
C LEU A 62 -11.56 -9.16 -0.79
N VAL A 63 -11.26 -8.81 0.47
CA VAL A 63 -11.59 -9.68 1.61
C VAL A 63 -13.10 -9.72 1.87
N LEU A 64 -13.81 -8.61 1.66
CA LEU A 64 -15.28 -8.55 1.70
C LEU A 64 -15.90 -9.39 0.58
N ASN A 65 -15.31 -9.37 -0.62
CA ASN A 65 -15.74 -10.17 -1.75
C ASN A 65 -15.63 -11.67 -1.46
N ARG A 66 -14.49 -12.10 -0.93
CA ARG A 66 -14.26 -13.50 -0.51
C ARG A 66 -15.26 -13.92 0.56
N MET A 67 -15.49 -13.09 1.58
CA MET A 67 -16.45 -13.37 2.64
C MET A 67 -17.89 -13.48 2.11
N SER A 68 -18.29 -12.58 1.20
CA SER A 68 -19.63 -12.58 0.61
C SER A 68 -19.94 -13.85 -0.19
N CYS A 69 -18.95 -14.39 -0.91
CA CYS A 69 -19.07 -15.64 -1.65
C CYS A 69 -19.40 -16.84 -0.74
N VAL A 70 -18.88 -16.83 0.50
CA VAL A 70 -19.12 -17.88 1.49
C VAL A 70 -20.43 -17.66 2.25
N LEU A 71 -20.77 -16.41 2.59
CA LEU A 71 -21.97 -16.10 3.38
C LEU A 71 -23.27 -16.10 2.58
N VAL A 72 -23.24 -15.62 1.34
CA VAL A 72 -24.43 -15.43 0.49
C VAL A 72 -24.15 -15.95 -0.93
N PRO A 73 -23.93 -17.26 -1.11
CA PRO A 73 -23.56 -17.82 -2.41
C PRO A 73 -24.65 -17.63 -3.48
N THR A 74 -25.92 -17.66 -3.08
CA THR A 74 -27.08 -17.65 -4.00
C THR A 74 -27.27 -16.29 -4.69
N ASP A 75 -27.08 -15.18 -3.97
CA ASP A 75 -27.28 -13.82 -4.48
C ASP A 75 -25.97 -13.06 -4.74
N TYR A 76 -24.82 -13.71 -4.52
CA TYR A 76 -23.48 -13.11 -4.62
C TYR A 76 -23.29 -12.34 -5.93
N GLU A 77 -23.67 -12.92 -7.06
CA GLU A 77 -23.46 -12.32 -8.39
C GLU A 77 -24.30 -11.04 -8.57
N SER A 78 -25.55 -11.05 -8.11
CA SER A 78 -26.45 -9.89 -8.19
C SER A 78 -25.98 -8.75 -7.28
N LEU A 79 -25.51 -9.09 -6.08
CA LEU A 79 -24.94 -8.15 -5.11
C LEU A 79 -23.68 -7.48 -5.67
N TRP A 80 -22.69 -8.27 -6.11
CA TRP A 80 -21.41 -7.73 -6.57
C TRP A 80 -21.50 -7.01 -7.90
N ARG A 81 -22.45 -7.36 -8.78
CA ARG A 81 -22.70 -6.58 -9.99
C ARG A 81 -23.07 -5.12 -9.68
N LYS A 82 -23.80 -4.88 -8.59
CA LYS A 82 -24.16 -3.52 -8.12
C LYS A 82 -23.01 -2.84 -7.36
N LEU A 83 -22.25 -3.60 -6.58
CA LEU A 83 -21.16 -3.07 -5.74
C LEU A 83 -19.87 -2.80 -6.54
N ILE A 84 -19.52 -3.60 -7.54
CA ILE A 84 -18.31 -3.44 -8.35
C ILE A 84 -18.11 -2.00 -8.85
N PRO A 85 -19.07 -1.32 -9.51
CA PRO A 85 -18.85 0.05 -9.98
C PRO A 85 -18.55 1.02 -8.84
N ILE A 86 -19.18 0.85 -7.68
CA ILE A 86 -18.93 1.65 -6.47
C ILE A 86 -17.49 1.38 -5.96
N VAL A 87 -17.08 0.12 -5.91
CA VAL A 87 -15.71 -0.27 -5.54
C VAL A 87 -14.68 0.34 -6.49
N ARG A 88 -14.92 0.33 -7.81
CA ARG A 88 -14.01 0.97 -8.78
C ARG A 88 -13.86 2.45 -8.50
N PHE A 89 -14.99 3.13 -8.26
CA PHE A 89 -15.01 4.54 -7.96
C PHE A 89 -14.24 4.85 -6.66
N LEU A 90 -14.53 4.13 -5.57
CA LEU A 90 -13.87 4.34 -4.28
C LEU A 90 -12.37 4.07 -4.37
N THR A 91 -11.93 2.98 -4.99
CA THR A 91 -10.51 2.67 -5.15
C THR A 91 -9.76 3.70 -5.99
N ALA A 92 -10.42 4.34 -6.96
CA ALA A 92 -9.81 5.37 -7.79
C ALA A 92 -9.73 6.74 -7.09
N PHE A 93 -10.80 7.15 -6.40
CA PHE A 93 -10.95 8.52 -5.91
C PHE A 93 -10.66 8.70 -4.42
N LEU A 94 -10.99 7.73 -3.57
CA LEU A 94 -10.74 7.82 -2.12
C LEU A 94 -9.25 8.00 -1.75
N PRO A 95 -8.26 7.46 -2.50
CA PRO A 95 -6.85 7.73 -2.24
C PRO A 95 -6.45 9.22 -2.31
N PHE A 96 -7.19 10.05 -3.06
CA PHE A 96 -6.92 11.50 -3.10
C PHE A 96 -7.09 12.16 -1.72
N CYS A 97 -7.94 11.61 -0.85
CA CYS A 97 -8.09 12.07 0.53
C CYS A 97 -6.82 11.88 1.37
N GLY A 98 -5.93 10.95 0.98
CA GLY A 98 -4.63 10.74 1.62
C GLY A 98 -3.47 11.48 0.92
N THR A 99 -3.58 11.70 -0.40
CA THR A 99 -2.47 12.27 -1.21
C THR A 99 -2.58 13.77 -1.49
N TRP A 100 -3.70 14.44 -1.19
CA TRP A 100 -3.89 15.87 -1.48
C TRP A 100 -2.77 16.77 -0.91
N ASN A 101 -2.25 16.46 0.29
CA ASN A 101 -1.17 17.27 0.88
C ASN A 101 0.11 17.18 0.02
N ILE A 102 0.38 16.04 -0.62
CA ILE A 102 1.50 15.91 -1.56
C ILE A 102 1.29 16.79 -2.80
N TRP A 103 0.07 16.83 -3.34
CA TRP A 103 -0.26 17.59 -4.55
C TRP A 103 -0.04 19.09 -4.40
N ILE A 104 -0.20 19.64 -3.20
CA ILE A 104 0.07 21.05 -2.90
C ILE A 104 1.49 21.29 -2.38
N SER A 105 2.16 20.26 -1.89
CA SER A 105 3.49 20.37 -1.29
C SER A 105 4.62 20.41 -2.32
N ARG A 106 5.79 20.87 -1.87
CA ARG A 106 7.05 20.81 -2.62
C ARG A 106 7.74 19.49 -2.32
N ILE A 107 8.12 18.76 -3.37
CA ILE A 107 8.87 17.51 -3.26
C ILE A 107 10.36 17.80 -3.40
N TYR A 108 11.15 17.13 -2.59
CA TYR A 108 12.59 17.17 -2.62
C TYR A 108 13.15 15.76 -2.61
N VAL A 109 14.39 15.66 -3.06
CA VAL A 109 15.13 14.41 -3.16
C VAL A 109 16.29 14.47 -2.18
N PHE A 110 16.52 13.39 -1.45
CA PHE A 110 17.63 13.28 -0.50
C PHE A 110 18.40 11.97 -0.70
N PRO A 111 19.73 11.96 -0.49
CA PRO A 111 20.56 10.80 -0.71
C PRO A 111 20.34 9.74 0.38
N VAL A 112 20.21 8.47 -0.03
CA VAL A 112 19.82 7.34 0.84
C VAL A 112 20.52 6.06 0.35
N GLY A 113 21.45 5.51 1.14
CA GLY A 113 22.09 4.20 0.92
C GLY A 113 22.78 3.99 -0.44
N GLY A 114 23.30 5.05 -1.05
CA GLY A 114 23.95 5.00 -2.37
C GLY A 114 23.07 5.43 -3.55
N GLY A 115 21.76 5.57 -3.36
CA GLY A 115 20.82 6.17 -4.32
C GLY A 115 20.16 7.43 -3.76
N PHE A 116 18.91 7.69 -4.18
CA PHE A 116 18.12 8.79 -3.66
C PHE A 116 16.67 8.39 -3.33
N ALA A 117 16.11 9.01 -2.30
CA ALA A 117 14.70 8.89 -1.92
C ALA A 117 14.00 10.24 -2.08
N MET A 118 12.67 10.19 -2.21
CA MET A 118 11.82 11.38 -2.33
C MET A 118 11.04 11.59 -1.06
N ASP A 119 10.95 12.83 -0.63
CA ASP A 119 10.05 13.27 0.45
C ASP A 119 9.46 14.63 0.10
N TYR A 120 8.54 15.12 0.91
CA TYR A 120 7.84 16.37 0.67
C TYR A 120 7.89 17.29 1.89
N ILE A 121 8.00 18.59 1.62
CA ILE A 121 7.84 19.63 2.63
C ILE A 121 6.34 19.76 2.86
N LYS A 122 5.88 19.36 4.05
CA LYS A 122 4.46 19.40 4.43
C LYS A 122 3.95 20.83 4.33
N ASN A 123 3.01 21.07 3.42
CA ASN A 123 2.29 22.35 3.39
C ASN A 123 1.29 22.46 4.54
N VAL A 124 0.72 21.32 4.97
CA VAL A 124 -0.15 21.21 6.14
C VAL A 124 0.48 20.23 7.14
N GLU A 125 0.91 20.73 8.30
CA GLU A 125 1.76 19.98 9.24
C GLU A 125 1.06 18.76 9.88
N TRP A 126 -0.22 18.89 10.23
CA TRP A 126 -1.00 17.81 10.85
C TRP A 126 -1.37 16.70 9.86
N ALA A 127 -1.43 17.04 8.56
CA ALA A 127 -1.88 16.17 7.49
C ALA A 127 -0.73 15.31 6.92
N ALA A 128 0.06 14.69 7.79
CA ALA A 128 1.21 13.91 7.36
C ALA A 128 0.78 12.67 6.55
N LEU A 129 1.45 12.45 5.41
CA LEU A 129 1.30 11.27 4.55
C LEU A 129 1.35 9.95 5.33
N SER A 130 2.33 9.81 6.23
CA SER A 130 2.49 8.60 7.06
C SER A 130 1.31 8.35 8.00
N LEU A 131 0.65 9.42 8.47
CA LEU A 131 -0.55 9.33 9.31
C LEU A 131 -1.75 8.85 8.50
N PHE A 132 -1.99 9.40 7.31
CA PHE A 132 -3.06 8.88 6.45
C PHE A 132 -2.77 7.44 6.02
N GLN A 133 -1.52 7.15 5.67
CA GLN A 133 -1.11 5.82 5.23
C GLN A 133 -1.32 4.78 6.34
N SER A 134 -1.00 5.12 7.59
CA SER A 134 -1.27 4.22 8.73
C SER A 134 -2.77 3.99 8.93
N ILE A 135 -3.62 5.02 8.83
CA ILE A 135 -5.08 4.87 8.95
C ILE A 135 -5.61 3.89 7.90
N PHE A 136 -5.25 4.07 6.63
CA PHE A 136 -5.72 3.19 5.55
C PHE A 136 -5.22 1.76 5.70
N VAL A 137 -3.94 1.59 6.07
CA VAL A 137 -3.32 0.27 6.29
C VAL A 137 -3.95 -0.46 7.49
N LEU A 138 -4.12 0.22 8.62
CA LEU A 138 -4.72 -0.38 9.82
C LEU A 138 -6.19 -0.73 9.61
N THR A 139 -6.92 0.11 8.87
CA THR A 139 -8.30 -0.19 8.47
C THR A 139 -8.33 -1.44 7.57
N ALA A 140 -7.45 -1.52 6.58
CA ALA A 140 -7.35 -2.70 5.70
C ALA A 140 -7.00 -3.97 6.46
N LEU A 141 -6.09 -3.89 7.43
CA LEU A 141 -5.73 -4.99 8.32
C LEU A 141 -6.93 -5.45 9.16
N PHE A 142 -7.66 -4.52 9.77
CA PHE A 142 -8.84 -4.83 10.57
C PHE A 142 -9.88 -5.61 9.76
N PHE A 143 -10.25 -5.11 8.58
CA PHE A 143 -11.18 -5.81 7.69
C PHE A 143 -10.63 -7.16 7.23
N THR A 144 -9.33 -7.26 6.95
CA THR A 144 -8.69 -8.52 6.54
C THR A 144 -8.82 -9.57 7.64
N ILE A 145 -8.49 -9.24 8.89
CA ILE A 145 -8.59 -10.17 10.01
C ILE A 145 -10.05 -10.59 10.22
N VAL A 146 -10.98 -9.64 10.33
CA VAL A 146 -12.39 -9.93 10.60
C VAL A 146 -13.02 -10.77 9.49
N CYS A 147 -12.85 -10.38 8.22
CA CYS A 147 -13.45 -11.09 7.09
C CYS A 147 -12.85 -12.49 6.93
N THR A 148 -11.53 -12.64 7.07
CA THR A 148 -10.89 -13.96 7.00
C THR A 148 -11.37 -14.85 8.13
N SER A 149 -11.45 -14.36 9.38
CA SER A 149 -11.96 -15.14 10.51
C SER A 149 -13.39 -15.64 10.30
N ILE A 150 -14.29 -14.79 9.80
CA ILE A 150 -15.68 -15.19 9.49
C ILE A 150 -15.71 -16.23 8.38
N THR A 151 -14.94 -16.02 7.32
CA THR A 151 -14.84 -16.92 6.18
C THR A 151 -14.34 -18.30 6.61
N LEU A 152 -13.26 -18.35 7.41
CA LEU A 152 -12.71 -19.59 7.95
C LEU A 152 -13.67 -20.30 8.92
N TYR A 153 -14.31 -19.54 9.82
CA TYR A 153 -15.28 -20.11 10.76
C TYR A 153 -16.42 -20.83 10.04
N LYS A 154 -16.99 -20.20 9.01
CA LYS A 154 -18.06 -20.80 8.22
C LYS A 154 -17.61 -22.01 7.42
N LEU A 155 -16.41 -21.96 6.83
CA LEU A 155 -15.87 -23.09 6.07
C LEU A 155 -15.58 -24.31 6.96
N ILE A 156 -15.03 -24.13 8.17
CA ILE A 156 -14.77 -25.22 9.13
C ILE A 156 -16.08 -25.90 9.58
N PHE A 157 -17.15 -25.11 9.78
CA PHE A 157 -18.46 -25.64 10.17
C PHE A 157 -19.24 -26.30 9.02
N LEU A 158 -18.75 -26.25 7.78
CA LEU A 158 -19.28 -26.95 6.61
C LEU A 158 -18.28 -28.06 6.18
N PRO A 159 -18.31 -29.24 6.82
CA PRO A 159 -17.23 -30.23 6.80
C PRO A 159 -16.92 -30.87 5.43
N ASP A 160 -17.81 -30.74 4.44
CA ASP A 160 -17.64 -31.41 3.13
C ASP A 160 -16.69 -30.69 2.15
N ARG A 161 -16.11 -29.53 2.51
CA ARG A 161 -15.38 -28.69 1.54
C ARG A 161 -13.97 -28.24 1.89
N MET A 162 -13.34 -28.76 2.95
CA MET A 162 -11.96 -28.36 3.30
C MET A 162 -10.91 -28.93 2.32
N ILE A 163 -10.82 -28.31 1.15
CA ILE A 163 -9.91 -28.61 0.03
C ILE A 163 -8.62 -27.79 0.20
N SER A 164 -7.50 -28.26 -0.38
CA SER A 164 -6.18 -27.59 -0.43
C SER A 164 -6.21 -26.06 -0.63
N ALA A 165 -7.24 -25.54 -1.33
CA ALA A 165 -7.50 -24.13 -1.52
C ALA A 165 -7.64 -23.33 -0.20
N GLU A 166 -8.23 -23.89 0.86
CA GLU A 166 -8.41 -23.21 2.15
C GLU A 166 -7.09 -23.03 2.91
N LYS A 167 -6.20 -24.02 2.84
CA LYS A 167 -4.85 -23.92 3.43
C LYS A 167 -4.04 -22.81 2.76
N SER A 168 -4.15 -22.71 1.44
CA SER A 168 -3.54 -21.63 0.66
C SER A 168 -4.11 -20.26 1.05
N LEU A 169 -5.44 -20.14 1.13
CA LEU A 169 -6.12 -18.90 1.56
C LEU A 169 -5.72 -18.43 2.97
N CYS A 170 -5.63 -19.36 3.92
CA CYS A 170 -5.18 -19.05 5.29
C CYS A 170 -3.73 -18.55 5.30
N PHE A 171 -2.84 -19.24 4.58
CA PHE A 171 -1.43 -18.85 4.48
C PHE A 171 -1.28 -17.46 3.84
N THR A 172 -1.98 -17.19 2.74
CA THR A 172 -1.99 -15.87 2.10
C THR A 172 -2.54 -14.78 3.03
N SER A 173 -3.60 -15.06 3.80
CA SER A 173 -4.14 -14.07 4.73
C SER A 173 -3.20 -13.76 5.90
N ILE A 174 -2.50 -14.77 6.43
CA ILE A 174 -1.48 -14.58 7.47
C ILE A 174 -0.33 -13.73 6.91
N PHE A 175 0.16 -14.08 5.72
CA PHE A 175 1.22 -13.34 5.04
C PHE A 175 0.85 -11.88 4.82
N ILE A 176 -0.33 -11.62 4.24
CA ILE A 176 -0.84 -10.26 4.02
C ILE A 176 -0.99 -9.49 5.33
N SER A 177 -1.51 -10.13 6.38
CA SER A 177 -1.68 -9.49 7.69
C SER A 177 -0.33 -9.12 8.31
N CYS A 178 0.68 -9.98 8.20
CA CYS A 178 2.05 -9.67 8.61
C CYS A 178 2.63 -8.48 7.82
N CYS A 179 2.45 -8.44 6.49
CA CYS A 179 2.88 -7.31 5.67
C CYS A 179 2.22 -5.99 6.13
N PHE A 180 0.90 -5.97 6.34
CA PHE A 180 0.20 -4.77 6.81
C PHE A 180 0.59 -4.38 8.24
N LEU A 181 0.85 -5.34 9.12
CA LEU A 181 1.33 -5.06 10.46
C LEU A 181 2.70 -4.38 10.44
N ILE A 182 3.63 -4.89 9.62
CA ILE A 182 4.97 -4.29 9.50
C ILE A 182 4.88 -2.88 8.88
N VAL A 183 4.10 -2.72 7.81
CA VAL A 183 3.87 -1.38 7.21
C VAL A 183 3.22 -0.45 8.23
N GLY A 184 2.17 -0.88 8.92
CA GLY A 184 1.51 -0.07 9.94
C GLY A 184 2.45 0.33 11.08
N ALA A 185 3.23 -0.62 11.60
CA ALA A 185 4.20 -0.39 12.68
C ALA A 185 5.28 0.60 12.27
N THR A 186 5.83 0.48 11.05
CA THR A 186 6.83 1.44 10.53
C THR A 186 6.22 2.84 10.41
N GLN A 187 5.01 2.98 9.85
CA GLN A 187 4.35 4.29 9.73
C GLN A 187 4.00 4.92 11.08
N VAL A 188 3.54 4.13 12.06
CA VAL A 188 3.29 4.61 13.43
C VAL A 188 4.59 5.02 14.10
N ALA A 189 5.68 4.28 13.93
CA ALA A 189 7.00 4.63 14.46
C ALA A 189 7.50 5.97 13.88
N PHE A 190 7.29 6.25 12.59
CA PHE A 190 7.62 7.55 11.98
C PHE A 190 6.87 8.74 12.61
N VAL A 191 5.63 8.52 13.07
CA VAL A 191 4.80 9.55 13.68
C VAL A 191 5.14 9.75 15.16
N THR A 192 5.38 8.67 15.89
CA THR A 192 5.43 8.67 17.37
C THR A 192 6.85 8.70 17.96
N CYS A 193 7.85 8.18 17.24
CA CYS A 193 9.21 8.02 17.76
C CYS A 193 10.15 9.08 17.17
N SER A 194 10.51 10.10 17.97
CA SER A 194 11.50 11.11 17.60
C SER A 194 12.93 10.55 17.48
N VAL A 195 13.29 9.57 18.32
CA VAL A 195 14.61 8.90 18.32
C VAL A 195 14.81 8.01 17.09
N CYS A 196 13.73 7.44 16.56
CA CYS A 196 13.72 6.62 15.36
C CYS A 196 13.89 7.43 14.06
N ARG A 197 13.96 8.77 14.14
CA ARG A 197 14.31 9.66 13.01
C ARG A 197 15.82 9.80 12.80
N SER A 198 16.65 9.12 13.58
CA SER A 198 18.10 9.00 13.32
C SER A 198 18.34 8.37 11.95
N PHE A 199 19.37 8.84 11.22
CA PHE A 199 19.59 8.52 9.81
C PHE A 199 19.60 7.02 9.48
N GLU A 200 20.20 6.19 10.33
CA GLU A 200 20.26 4.73 10.13
C GLU A 200 18.90 4.03 10.31
N TYR A 201 18.16 4.39 11.36
CA TYR A 201 16.82 3.83 11.61
C TYR A 201 15.80 4.32 10.57
N LEU A 202 15.95 5.58 10.12
CA LEU A 202 15.15 6.14 9.04
C LEU A 202 15.34 5.36 7.74
N TYR A 203 16.60 5.04 7.37
CA TYR A 203 16.95 4.23 6.21
C TYR A 203 16.35 2.82 6.31
N PHE A 204 16.55 2.15 7.44
CA PHE A 204 16.04 0.80 7.66
C PHE A 204 14.51 0.75 7.61
N MET A 205 13.81 1.70 8.24
CA MET A 205 12.35 1.78 8.24
C MET A 205 11.79 2.11 6.84
N TYR A 206 12.45 3.00 6.09
CA TYR A 206 12.11 3.27 4.70
C TYR A 206 12.24 2.01 3.83
N MET A 207 13.39 1.34 3.91
CA MET A 207 13.63 0.09 3.18
C MET A 207 12.63 -0.99 3.55
N LEU A 208 12.39 -1.22 4.84
CA LEU A 208 11.45 -2.21 5.32
C LEU A 208 10.04 -1.94 4.81
N SER A 209 9.61 -0.67 4.78
CA SER A 209 8.31 -0.28 4.23
C SER A 209 8.21 -0.56 2.72
N TYR A 210 9.24 -0.24 1.93
CA TYR A 210 9.28 -0.54 0.50
C TYR A 210 9.25 -2.05 0.24
N TYR A 211 10.14 -2.81 0.88
CA TYR A 211 10.19 -4.27 0.75
C TYR A 211 8.88 -4.96 1.15
N THR A 212 8.18 -4.45 2.17
CA THR A 212 6.89 -5.02 2.58
C THR A 212 5.75 -4.63 1.65
N PHE A 213 5.75 -3.44 1.05
CA PHE A 213 4.83 -3.13 -0.05
C PHE A 213 5.08 -3.99 -1.28
N ASP A 214 6.33 -4.37 -1.55
CA ASP A 214 6.68 -5.25 -2.67
C ASP A 214 6.26 -6.69 -2.43
N ALA A 215 6.53 -7.22 -1.23
CA ALA A 215 6.00 -8.49 -0.79
C ALA A 215 4.46 -8.53 -0.91
N PHE A 216 3.79 -7.44 -0.53
CA PHE A 216 2.35 -7.30 -0.65
C PHE A 216 1.85 -7.28 -2.11
N ASN A 217 2.69 -6.98 -3.10
CA ASN A 217 2.24 -6.96 -4.48
C ASN A 217 2.77 -8.03 -5.41
N VAL A 218 3.56 -8.95 -4.86
CA VAL A 218 3.82 -10.28 -5.41
C VAL A 218 2.88 -11.35 -4.82
N GLY A 219 2.37 -11.14 -3.60
CA GLY A 219 1.48 -12.06 -2.88
C GLY A 219 0.01 -12.05 -3.28
#